data_AF-A0A2E2MHK0-F1
#
_entry.id   AF-A0A2E2MHK0-F1
#
_cell.length_a   1.000
_cell.length_b   1.000
_cell.length_c   1.000
_cell.angle_alpha   90.00
_cell.angle_beta   90.00
_cell.angle_gamma   90.00
#
_symmetry.space_group_name_H-M   'P 1'
#
loop_
_entity.id
_entity.type
_entity.pdbx_description
1 polymer ?
#
loop_
_entity_poly.entity_id
_entity_poly.type
_entity_poly.pdbx_seq_one_letter_code
_entity_poly.pdbx_strand_id
1 'polypeptide(L)'
;MAQTGDTDEKLFNDEPAPEKGWQGLANVLEALSPGVDTSLPLTPSQITDRIEQMINQGKAQEALVIIEKREAQRAASQSLGEDVQLTFLHARALAATGRENEAEQIYREMTNTYPELPEPWNNLASIYIKQKQLDRAHDALTMALSAFPEYALARYNLGQVQLMQAYESFTQAGQSGIADATQKAQEVQNILD
;
A
#
# COMPACT_ATOMS: atom_id res chain seq x y z
N MET A 1 -86.85 32.85 8.40
CA MET A 1 -85.38 32.95 8.45
C MET A 1 -84.91 31.97 9.50
N ALA A 2 -84.22 30.92 9.08
CA ALA A 2 -83.71 29.84 9.92
C ALA A 2 -82.18 29.93 9.97
N GLN A 3 -81.60 29.83 11.16
CA GLN A 3 -80.19 29.53 11.45
C GLN A 3 -80.22 28.84 12.84
N THR A 4 -79.85 27.56 13.05
CA THR A 4 -78.52 26.90 12.94
C THR A 4 -77.46 27.67 13.75
N GLY A 5 -76.67 27.09 14.65
CA GLY A 5 -76.45 25.70 14.99
C GLY A 5 -75.51 25.58 16.20
N ASP A 6 -75.34 24.33 16.57
CA ASP A 6 -74.41 23.73 17.54
C ASP A 6 -72.99 24.32 17.58
N THR A 7 -72.49 24.61 18.78
CA THR A 7 -71.07 24.49 19.14
C THR A 7 -70.94 24.19 20.63
N ASP A 8 -70.71 22.92 20.95
CA ASP A 8 -70.19 22.43 22.23
C ASP A 8 -68.95 23.24 22.66
N GLU A 9 -69.00 23.75 23.89
CA GLU A 9 -67.94 24.49 24.55
C GLU A 9 -66.67 23.64 24.73
N LYS A 10 -65.53 24.16 24.25
CA LYS A 10 -64.21 23.62 24.59
C LYS A 10 -63.97 23.81 26.10
N LEU A 11 -63.87 22.68 26.80
CA LEU A 11 -63.83 22.59 28.28
C LEU A 11 -62.55 23.11 28.97
N PHE A 12 -61.49 23.53 28.26
CA PHE A 12 -60.30 24.13 28.88
C PHE A 12 -59.67 25.14 27.91
N ASN A 13 -59.42 26.36 28.38
CA ASN A 13 -58.86 27.45 27.58
C ASN A 13 -57.66 28.07 28.33
N ASP A 14 -56.61 27.28 28.49
CA ASP A 14 -55.32 27.76 28.95
C ASP A 14 -54.30 27.62 27.81
N GLU A 15 -53.68 28.74 27.41
CA GLU A 15 -52.53 28.72 26.51
C GLU A 15 -51.38 27.94 27.18
N PRO A 16 -50.71 27.00 26.48
CA PRO A 16 -49.58 26.31 27.09
C PRO A 16 -48.45 27.30 27.34
N ALA A 17 -47.86 27.23 28.54
CA ALA A 17 -46.71 28.04 28.91
C ALA A 17 -45.56 27.87 27.89
N PRO A 18 -44.74 28.90 27.64
CA PRO A 18 -43.63 28.80 26.69
C PRO A 18 -42.67 27.69 27.12
N GLU A 19 -42.66 26.59 26.36
CA GLU A 19 -41.81 25.44 26.65
C GLU A 19 -40.34 25.81 26.44
N LYS A 20 -39.70 26.25 27.52
CA LYS A 20 -38.22 26.18 27.65
C LYS A 20 -37.76 24.74 28.01
N GLY A 21 -38.68 23.77 28.05
CA GLY A 21 -38.52 22.45 28.66
C GLY A 21 -37.76 21.41 27.84
N TRP A 22 -37.57 21.60 26.54
CA TRP A 22 -36.86 20.63 25.69
C TRP A 22 -35.62 21.18 25.03
N GLN A 23 -35.51 22.50 24.88
CA GLN A 23 -34.32 23.14 24.30
C GLN A 23 -33.12 23.14 25.24
N GLY A 24 -33.34 23.30 26.56
CA GLY A 24 -32.26 23.16 27.53
C GLY A 24 -31.70 21.74 27.56
N LEU A 25 -32.58 20.74 27.46
CA LEU A 25 -32.18 19.34 27.36
C LEU A 25 -31.50 19.04 26.02
N ALA A 26 -32.00 19.58 24.91
CA ALA A 26 -31.39 19.42 23.59
C ALA A 26 -29.98 20.00 23.54
N ASN A 27 -29.77 21.21 24.09
CA ASN A 27 -28.45 21.84 24.14
C ASN A 27 -27.47 21.05 25.04
N VAL A 28 -27.96 20.46 26.14
CA VAL A 28 -27.14 19.59 27.01
C VAL A 28 -26.84 18.26 26.31
N LEU A 29 -27.80 17.67 25.59
CA LEU A 29 -27.60 16.44 24.82
C LEU A 29 -26.68 16.65 23.62
N GLU A 30 -26.72 17.80 22.97
CA GLU A 30 -25.80 18.18 21.89
C GLU A 30 -24.38 18.45 22.43
N ALA A 31 -24.27 19.10 23.59
CA ALA A 31 -22.99 19.29 24.28
C ALA A 31 -22.40 18.00 24.87
N LEU A 32 -23.24 17.00 25.17
CA LEU A 32 -22.84 15.67 25.63
C LEU A 32 -22.81 14.63 24.51
N SER A 33 -23.26 14.99 23.31
CA SER A 33 -23.17 14.13 22.14
C SER A 33 -21.68 13.94 21.90
N PRO A 34 -21.15 12.72 22.07
CA PRO A 34 -19.75 12.50 21.79
C PRO A 34 -19.59 12.83 20.31
N GLY A 35 -18.76 13.82 19.97
CA GLY A 35 -18.19 13.96 18.62
C GLY A 35 -17.25 12.80 18.30
N VAL A 36 -17.58 11.60 18.79
CA VAL A 36 -16.91 10.35 18.53
C VAL A 36 -17.43 9.95 17.18
N ASP A 37 -16.53 10.03 16.20
CA ASP A 37 -16.68 9.32 14.94
C ASP A 37 -17.13 7.88 15.27
N THR A 38 -18.42 7.60 15.01
CA THR A 38 -19.04 6.30 15.29
C THR A 38 -18.66 5.28 14.23
N SER A 39 -17.85 5.65 13.24
CA SER A 39 -17.20 4.67 12.40
C SER A 39 -16.26 3.83 13.26
N LEU A 40 -16.38 2.50 13.11
CA LEU A 40 -15.41 1.61 13.73
C LEU A 40 -14.04 1.94 13.13
N PRO A 41 -13.01 2.19 13.95
CA PRO A 41 -11.66 2.41 13.43
C PRO A 41 -11.26 1.21 12.58
N LEU A 42 -10.65 1.47 11.43
CA LEU A 42 -10.21 0.41 10.53
C LEU A 42 -9.29 -0.57 11.29
N THR A 43 -9.50 -1.86 11.05
CA THR A 43 -8.58 -2.90 11.51
C THR A 43 -7.21 -2.74 10.85
N PRO A 44 -6.13 -3.27 11.44
CA PRO A 44 -4.80 -3.23 10.83
C PRO A 44 -4.79 -3.74 9.38
N SER A 45 -5.48 -4.85 9.10
CA SER A 45 -5.61 -5.41 7.74
C SER A 45 -6.29 -4.44 6.78
N GLN A 46 -7.42 -3.84 7.18
CA GLN A 46 -8.13 -2.89 6.32
C GLN A 46 -7.30 -1.63 6.01
N ILE A 47 -6.42 -1.22 6.94
CA ILE A 47 -5.48 -0.12 6.70
C ILE A 47 -4.46 -0.54 5.63
N THR A 48 -3.84 -1.71 5.78
CA THR A 48 -2.85 -2.20 4.80
C THR A 48 -3.47 -2.49 3.44
N ASP A 49 -4.69 -3.03 3.37
CA ASP A 49 -5.42 -3.27 2.11
C ASP A 49 -5.69 -1.96 1.37
N ARG A 50 -6.08 -0.92 2.10
CA ARG A 50 -6.30 0.42 1.53
C ARG A 50 -4.99 1.03 1.01
N ILE A 51 -3.91 0.92 1.78
CA ILE A 51 -2.57 1.40 1.36
C ILE A 51 -2.13 0.68 0.09
N GLU A 52 -2.28 -0.63 0.04
CA GLU A 52 -1.97 -1.44 -1.13
C GLU A 52 -2.79 -1.00 -2.35
N GLN A 53 -4.10 -0.82 -2.18
CA GLN A 53 -4.97 -0.33 -3.24
C GLN A 53 -4.51 1.05 -3.76
N MET A 54 -4.10 1.95 -2.87
CA MET A 54 -3.60 3.27 -3.26
C MET A 54 -2.30 3.18 -4.06
N ILE A 55 -1.36 2.33 -3.65
CA ILE A 55 -0.12 2.08 -4.39
C ILE A 55 -0.45 1.55 -5.79
N ASN A 56 -1.35 0.55 -5.88
CA ASN A 56 -1.76 -0.04 -7.15
C ASN A 56 -2.51 0.95 -8.08
N GLN A 57 -3.11 2.00 -7.52
CA GLN A 57 -3.74 3.10 -8.28
C GLN A 57 -2.77 4.22 -8.68
N GLY A 58 -1.46 4.08 -8.40
CA GLY A 58 -0.46 5.12 -8.65
C GLY A 58 -0.48 6.26 -7.61
N LYS A 59 -1.28 6.13 -6.55
CA LYS A 59 -1.37 7.11 -5.44
C LYS A 59 -0.34 6.81 -4.35
N ALA A 60 0.86 6.40 -4.73
CA ALA A 60 1.91 5.99 -3.80
C ALA A 60 2.34 7.14 -2.87
N GLN A 61 2.33 8.39 -3.34
CA GLN A 61 2.66 9.54 -2.50
C GLN A 61 1.61 9.77 -1.40
N GLU A 62 0.33 9.61 -1.70
CA GLU A 62 -0.74 9.67 -0.70
C GLU A 62 -0.66 8.49 0.27
N ALA A 63 -0.26 7.31 -0.22
CA ALA A 63 -0.06 6.13 0.60
C ALA A 63 1.05 6.33 1.64
N LEU A 64 2.17 6.97 1.28
CA LEU A 64 3.25 7.31 2.22
C LEU A 64 2.75 8.17 3.39
N VAL A 65 1.90 9.16 3.12
CA VAL A 65 1.32 10.01 4.18
C VAL A 65 0.46 9.19 5.16
N ILE A 66 -0.25 8.18 4.68
CA ILE A 66 -1.04 7.29 5.54
C ILE A 66 -0.13 6.36 6.35
N ILE A 67 0.92 5.84 5.74
CA ILE A 67 1.92 4.98 6.37
C ILE A 67 2.60 5.73 7.52
N GLU A 68 3.09 6.96 7.30
CA GLU A 68 3.72 7.79 8.33
C GLU A 68 2.78 8.02 9.53
N LYS A 69 1.51 8.34 9.26
CA LYS A 69 0.50 8.49 10.32
C LYS A 69 0.29 7.20 11.11
N ARG A 70 0.30 6.05 10.42
CA ARG A 70 0.12 4.74 11.03
C ARG A 70 1.33 4.36 11.89
N GLU A 71 2.54 4.59 11.40
CA GLU A 71 3.78 4.37 12.13
C GLU A 71 3.84 5.23 13.39
N ALA A 72 3.50 6.53 13.29
CA ALA A 72 3.43 7.43 14.44
C ALA A 72 2.40 6.96 15.49
N GLN A 73 1.22 6.49 15.04
CA GLN A 73 0.20 5.95 15.94
C GLN A 73 0.71 4.69 16.68
N ARG A 74 1.40 3.78 15.97
CA ARG A 74 1.95 2.56 16.56
C ARG A 74 3.07 2.85 17.57
N ALA A 75 3.93 3.83 17.26
CA ALA A 75 4.97 4.28 18.17
C ALA A 75 4.36 4.89 19.45
N ALA A 76 3.31 5.71 19.31
CA ALA A 76 2.60 6.31 20.43
C ALA A 76 1.86 5.28 21.29
N SER A 77 1.31 4.23 20.69
CA SER A 77 0.59 3.17 21.41
C SER A 77 1.51 2.12 22.03
N GLN A 78 2.83 2.25 21.90
CA GLN A 78 3.82 1.27 22.36
C GLN A 78 3.51 -0.14 21.86
N SER A 79 2.99 -0.26 20.62
CA SER A 79 2.65 -1.55 20.03
C SER A 79 3.91 -2.40 19.95
N LEU A 80 3.92 -3.54 20.66
CA LEU A 80 5.02 -4.49 20.62
C LEU A 80 4.94 -5.28 19.30
N GLY A 81 6.00 -5.24 18.51
CA GLY A 81 6.14 -5.99 17.25
C GLY A 81 6.15 -5.11 16.01
N GLU A 82 6.91 -5.55 15.01
CA GLU A 82 6.93 -4.93 13.69
C GLU A 82 5.68 -5.33 12.88
N ASP A 83 5.15 -4.39 12.11
CA ASP A 83 4.04 -4.65 11.18
C ASP A 83 4.64 -4.95 9.81
N VAL A 84 5.04 -6.20 9.60
CA VAL A 84 5.80 -6.63 8.42
C VAL A 84 5.11 -6.23 7.11
N GLN A 85 3.77 -6.33 7.07
CA GLN A 85 3.00 -5.91 5.90
C GLN A 85 3.05 -4.40 5.68
N LEU A 86 2.95 -3.59 6.74
CA LEU A 86 3.11 -2.15 6.65
C LEU A 86 4.53 -1.75 6.21
N THR A 87 5.57 -2.40 6.76
CA THR A 87 6.97 -2.20 6.36
C THR A 87 7.16 -2.51 4.87
N PHE A 88 6.61 -3.63 4.40
CA PHE A 88 6.64 -3.99 2.98
C PHE A 88 5.95 -2.95 2.09
N LEU A 89 4.76 -2.49 2.48
CA LEU A 89 4.01 -1.48 1.74
C LEU A 89 4.70 -0.11 1.75
N HIS A 90 5.43 0.23 2.82
CA HIS A 90 6.28 1.42 2.88
C HIS A 90 7.37 1.35 1.81
N ALA A 91 8.14 0.26 1.77
CA ALA A 91 9.16 0.07 0.74
C ALA A 91 8.58 0.10 -0.68
N ARG A 92 7.40 -0.49 -0.91
CA ARG A 92 6.70 -0.43 -2.21
C ARG A 92 6.32 1.00 -2.59
N ALA A 93 5.79 1.77 -1.65
CA ALA A 93 5.41 3.16 -1.89
C ALA A 93 6.63 4.07 -2.15
N LEU A 94 7.74 3.84 -1.44
CA LEU A 94 9.02 4.51 -1.69
C LEU A 94 9.54 4.21 -3.09
N ALA A 95 9.58 2.93 -3.49
CA ALA A 95 10.02 2.54 -4.83
C ALA A 95 9.12 3.15 -5.92
N ALA A 96 7.80 3.16 -5.73
CA ALA A 96 6.85 3.74 -6.67
C ALA A 96 6.94 5.28 -6.80
N THR A 97 7.52 5.95 -5.80
CA THR A 97 7.77 7.40 -5.81
C THR A 97 9.19 7.77 -6.23
N GLY A 98 9.99 6.80 -6.69
CA GLY A 98 11.38 7.01 -7.12
C GLY A 98 12.40 7.11 -5.99
N ARG A 99 11.98 6.89 -4.73
CA ARG A 99 12.84 6.84 -3.54
C ARG A 99 13.48 5.46 -3.40
N GLU A 100 14.15 5.01 -4.46
CA GLU A 100 14.59 3.61 -4.61
C GLU A 100 15.66 3.20 -3.59
N ASN A 101 16.56 4.11 -3.21
CA ASN A 101 17.59 3.83 -2.21
C ASN A 101 17.00 3.52 -0.82
N GLU A 102 15.94 4.25 -0.44
CA GLU A 102 15.25 4.04 0.84
C GLU A 102 14.46 2.74 0.80
N ALA A 103 13.78 2.45 -0.33
CA ALA A 103 13.13 1.17 -0.54
C ALA A 103 14.12 -0.01 -0.49
N GLU A 104 15.28 0.10 -1.13
CA GLU A 104 16.34 -0.91 -1.10
C GLU A 104 16.78 -1.20 0.34
N GLN A 105 16.99 -0.16 1.15
CA GLN A 105 17.38 -0.34 2.54
C GLN A 105 16.32 -1.15 3.32
N ILE A 106 15.05 -0.76 3.23
CA ILE A 106 13.97 -1.47 3.93
C ILE A 106 13.87 -2.92 3.44
N TYR A 107 13.89 -3.16 2.12
CA TYR A 107 13.82 -4.54 1.64
C TYR A 107 15.03 -5.36 2.07
N ARG A 108 16.25 -4.79 2.10
CA ARG A 108 17.43 -5.51 2.62
C ARG A 108 17.26 -5.90 4.09
N GLU A 109 16.73 -4.99 4.92
CA GLU A 109 16.41 -5.29 6.31
C GLU A 109 15.35 -6.39 6.42
N MET A 110 14.28 -6.31 5.63
CA MET A 110 13.26 -7.36 5.56
C MET A 110 13.84 -8.71 5.16
N THR A 111 14.74 -8.76 4.17
CA THR A 111 15.36 -10.02 3.72
C THR A 111 16.30 -10.65 4.74
N ASN A 112 16.85 -9.84 5.65
CA ASN A 112 17.67 -10.34 6.76
C ASN A 112 16.81 -10.88 7.90
N THR A 113 15.70 -10.20 8.20
CA THR A 113 14.82 -10.53 9.34
C THR A 113 13.79 -11.61 9.00
N TYR A 114 13.30 -11.61 7.77
CA TYR A 114 12.24 -12.49 7.24
C TYR A 114 12.68 -13.14 5.92
N PRO A 115 13.76 -13.94 5.92
CA PRO A 115 14.32 -14.53 4.70
C PRO A 115 13.34 -15.48 3.97
N GLU A 116 12.32 -15.97 4.65
CA GLU A 116 11.24 -16.81 4.12
C GLU A 116 10.20 -16.07 3.28
N LEU A 117 10.17 -14.73 3.33
CA LEU A 117 9.26 -13.93 2.51
C LEU A 117 9.87 -13.72 1.12
N PRO A 118 9.25 -14.21 0.04
CA PRO A 118 9.82 -14.10 -1.30
C PRO A 118 9.63 -12.70 -1.92
N GLU A 119 8.65 -11.91 -1.48
CA GLU A 119 8.30 -10.63 -2.08
C GLU A 119 9.38 -9.55 -1.90
N PRO A 120 10.02 -9.36 -0.72
CA PRO A 120 11.11 -8.40 -0.55
C PRO A 120 12.30 -8.69 -1.48
N TRP A 121 12.66 -9.97 -1.64
CA TRP A 121 13.71 -10.39 -2.57
C TRP A 121 13.38 -10.03 -4.03
N ASN A 122 12.15 -10.29 -4.46
CA ASN A 122 11.69 -9.94 -5.81
C ASN A 122 11.68 -8.40 -6.05
N ASN A 123 11.32 -7.61 -5.04
CA ASN A 123 11.36 -6.15 -5.15
C ASN A 123 12.79 -5.60 -5.14
N LEU A 124 13.72 -6.19 -4.38
CA LEU A 124 15.15 -5.87 -4.49
C LEU A 124 15.68 -6.11 -5.89
N ALA A 125 15.32 -7.24 -6.50
CA ALA A 125 15.73 -7.54 -7.87
C ALA A 125 15.23 -6.49 -8.86
N SER A 126 13.99 -6.02 -8.70
CA SER A 126 13.42 -4.95 -9.52
C SER A 126 14.22 -3.65 -9.40
N ILE A 127 14.69 -3.31 -8.20
CA ILE A 127 15.57 -2.15 -7.97
C ILE A 127 16.94 -2.39 -8.62
N TYR A 128 17.56 -3.55 -8.43
CA TYR A 128 18.86 -3.87 -9.02
C TYR A 128 18.86 -3.87 -10.55
N ILE A 129 17.77 -4.32 -11.18
CA ILE A 129 17.58 -4.24 -12.64
C ILE A 129 17.66 -2.77 -13.10
N LYS A 130 16.93 -1.86 -12.44
CA LYS A 130 16.97 -0.42 -12.77
C LYS A 130 18.35 0.19 -12.57
N GLN A 131 19.08 -0.29 -11.57
CA GLN A 131 20.47 0.10 -11.30
C GLN A 131 21.49 -0.58 -12.23
N LYS A 132 21.07 -1.44 -13.18
CA LYS A 132 21.92 -2.26 -14.06
C LYS A 132 22.86 -3.22 -13.32
N GLN A 133 22.48 -3.63 -12.12
CA GLN A 133 23.23 -4.58 -11.29
C GLN A 133 22.64 -5.98 -11.46
N LEU A 134 22.78 -6.54 -12.67
CA LEU A 134 22.08 -7.77 -13.06
C LEU A 134 22.45 -8.99 -12.20
N ASP A 135 23.70 -9.08 -11.74
CA ASP A 135 24.14 -10.18 -10.87
C ASP A 135 23.44 -10.13 -9.50
N ARG A 136 23.32 -8.95 -8.90
CA ARG A 136 22.56 -8.78 -7.64
C ARG A 136 21.07 -9.06 -7.85
N ALA A 137 20.52 -8.71 -9.00
CA ALA A 137 19.13 -9.03 -9.34
C ALA A 137 18.90 -10.54 -9.45
N HIS A 138 19.83 -11.26 -10.12
CA HIS A 138 19.81 -12.71 -10.24
C HIS A 138 19.86 -13.39 -8.87
N ASP A 139 20.78 -12.97 -8.01
CA ASP A 139 20.93 -13.51 -6.65
C ASP A 139 19.66 -13.29 -5.82
N ALA A 140 19.10 -12.08 -5.85
CA ALA A 140 17.87 -11.77 -5.14
C ALA A 140 16.70 -12.66 -5.61
N LEU A 141 16.53 -12.86 -6.92
CA LEU A 141 15.47 -13.73 -7.45
C LEU A 141 15.71 -15.21 -7.13
N THR A 142 16.96 -15.64 -7.08
CA THR A 142 17.34 -16.99 -6.63
C THR A 142 16.97 -17.19 -5.16
N MET A 143 17.17 -16.18 -4.31
CA MET A 143 16.72 -16.20 -2.92
C MET A 143 15.20 -16.22 -2.82
N ALA A 144 14.49 -15.43 -3.62
CA ALA A 144 13.02 -15.46 -3.67
C ALA A 144 12.49 -16.87 -4.01
N LEU A 145 13.10 -17.56 -4.97
CA LEU A 145 12.73 -18.91 -5.36
C LEU A 145 13.20 -19.98 -4.37
N SER A 146 14.24 -19.70 -3.58
CA SER A 146 14.65 -20.57 -2.48
C SER A 146 13.63 -20.51 -1.33
N ALA A 147 13.09 -19.32 -1.05
CA ALA A 147 12.05 -19.11 -0.05
C ALA A 147 10.70 -19.69 -0.49
N PHE A 148 10.30 -19.45 -1.75
CA PHE A 148 9.08 -19.99 -2.32
C PHE A 148 9.33 -20.49 -3.76
N PRO A 149 9.60 -21.80 -3.93
CA PRO A 149 9.90 -22.36 -5.25
C PRO A 149 8.84 -22.07 -6.29
N GLU A 150 7.55 -22.11 -5.91
CA GLU A 150 6.42 -21.88 -6.80
C GLU A 150 6.12 -20.40 -7.11
N TYR A 151 7.01 -19.48 -6.73
CA TYR A 151 6.79 -18.06 -6.98
C TYR A 151 6.92 -17.69 -8.46
N ALA A 152 5.81 -17.79 -9.20
CA ALA A 152 5.76 -17.60 -10.64
C ALA A 152 6.34 -16.24 -11.09
N LEU A 153 6.08 -15.17 -10.34
CA LEU A 153 6.60 -13.84 -10.66
C LEU A 153 8.13 -13.78 -10.57
N ALA A 154 8.73 -14.39 -9.54
CA ALA A 154 10.19 -14.45 -9.44
C ALA A 154 10.81 -15.31 -10.54
N ARG A 155 10.17 -16.41 -10.97
CA ARG A 155 10.62 -17.21 -12.12
C ARG A 155 10.61 -16.39 -13.41
N TYR A 156 9.53 -15.64 -13.64
CA TYR A 156 9.41 -14.75 -14.79
C TYR A 156 10.51 -13.67 -14.78
N ASN A 157 10.66 -12.97 -13.65
CA ASN A 157 11.68 -11.93 -13.50
C ASN A 157 13.10 -12.49 -13.64
N LEU A 158 13.37 -13.71 -13.16
CA LEU A 158 14.68 -14.35 -13.30
C LEU A 158 14.99 -14.64 -14.77
N GLY A 159 14.01 -15.10 -15.53
CA GLY A 159 14.16 -15.27 -16.98
C GLY A 159 14.49 -13.95 -17.68
N GLN A 160 13.84 -12.85 -17.30
CA GLN A 160 14.17 -11.52 -17.84
C GLN A 160 15.60 -11.09 -17.49
N VAL A 161 16.03 -11.27 -16.25
CA VAL A 161 17.42 -10.97 -15.83
C VAL A 161 18.42 -11.80 -16.61
N GLN A 162 18.15 -13.10 -16.81
CA GLN A 162 19.03 -13.99 -17.56
C GLN A 162 19.14 -13.59 -19.04
N LEU A 163 18.05 -13.12 -19.65
CA LEU A 163 18.10 -12.54 -21.00
C LEU A 163 18.97 -11.27 -21.03
N MET A 164 18.83 -10.37 -20.05
CA MET A 164 19.68 -9.18 -19.98
C MET A 164 21.17 -9.53 -19.80
N GLN A 165 21.50 -10.49 -18.93
CA GLN A 165 22.87 -10.98 -18.74
C GLN A 165 23.43 -11.63 -20.00
N ALA A 166 22.61 -12.42 -20.72
CA ALA A 166 23.00 -13.01 -21.99
C ALA A 166 23.29 -11.94 -23.04
N TYR A 167 22.45 -10.90 -23.13
CA TYR A 167 22.68 -9.76 -24.01
C TYR A 167 24.01 -9.05 -23.72
N GLU A 168 24.29 -8.73 -22.45
CA GLU A 168 25.56 -8.10 -22.05
C GLU A 168 26.76 -8.99 -22.40
N SER A 169 26.67 -10.29 -22.11
CA SER A 169 27.74 -11.26 -22.38
C SER A 169 28.02 -11.42 -23.87
N PHE A 170 26.98 -11.56 -24.70
CA PHE A 170 27.14 -11.66 -26.15
C PHE A 170 27.69 -10.37 -26.76
N THR A 171 27.25 -9.21 -26.27
CA THR A 171 27.77 -7.92 -26.72
C THR A 171 29.27 -7.80 -26.45
N GLN A 172 29.72 -8.15 -25.24
CA GLN A 172 31.14 -8.13 -24.87
C GLN A 172 31.97 -9.14 -25.68
N ALA A 173 31.44 -10.34 -25.91
CA ALA A 173 32.10 -11.36 -26.73
C ALA A 173 32.22 -10.92 -28.20
N GLY A 174 31.20 -10.27 -28.76
CA GLY A 174 31.23 -9.71 -30.11
C GLY A 174 32.27 -8.59 -30.26
N GLN A 175 32.36 -7.70 -29.26
CA GLN A 175 33.42 -6.68 -29.19
C GLN A 175 34.82 -7.28 -29.10
N SER A 176 34.94 -8.50 -28.55
CA SER A 176 36.19 -9.26 -28.45
C SER A 176 36.49 -10.11 -29.70
N GLY A 177 35.68 -10.01 -30.75
CA GLY A 177 35.92 -10.66 -32.04
C GLY A 177 35.21 -12.01 -32.26
N ILE A 178 34.32 -12.43 -31.36
CA ILE A 178 33.50 -13.63 -31.58
C ILE A 178 32.39 -13.30 -32.57
N ALA A 179 32.57 -13.72 -33.83
CA ALA A 179 31.71 -13.33 -34.96
C ALA A 179 30.20 -13.65 -34.76
N ASP A 180 29.87 -14.81 -34.18
CA ASP A 180 28.47 -15.23 -33.95
C ASP A 180 27.81 -14.48 -32.76
N ALA A 181 28.61 -13.87 -31.87
CA ALA A 181 28.08 -13.27 -30.66
C ALA A 181 27.26 -11.99 -30.95
N THR A 182 27.63 -11.21 -31.96
CA THR A 182 26.86 -10.02 -32.37
C THR A 182 25.45 -10.39 -32.83
N GLN A 183 25.31 -11.49 -33.58
CA GLN A 183 24.00 -11.97 -34.02
C GLN A 183 23.16 -12.42 -32.82
N LYS A 184 23.75 -13.21 -31.90
CA LYS A 184 23.05 -13.64 -30.68
C LYS A 184 22.61 -12.48 -29.80
N ALA A 185 23.44 -11.45 -29.65
CA ALA A 185 23.05 -10.24 -28.92
C ALA A 185 21.80 -9.59 -29.55
N GLN A 186 21.74 -9.50 -30.88
CA GLN A 186 20.56 -8.98 -31.57
C GLN A 186 19.31 -9.85 -31.37
N GLU A 187 19.46 -11.18 -31.41
CA GLU A 187 18.34 -12.10 -31.16
C GLU A 187 17.77 -11.94 -29.75
N VAL A 188 18.64 -11.80 -28.74
CA VAL A 188 18.22 -11.57 -27.35
C VAL A 188 17.59 -10.19 -27.18
N GLN A 189 18.15 -9.14 -27.82
CA GLN A 189 17.57 -7.80 -27.80
C GLN A 189 16.13 -7.81 -28.32
N ASN A 190 15.85 -8.54 -29.40
CA ASN A 190 14.51 -8.67 -29.97
C ASN A 190 13.49 -9.36 -29.03
N ILE A 191 13.96 -10.14 -28.04
CA ILE A 191 13.11 -10.75 -27.01
C ILE A 191 12.82 -9.76 -25.86
N LEU A 192 13.76 -8.83 -25.62
CA LEU A 192 13.67 -7.83 -24.56
C LEU A 192 12.83 -6.61 -24.95
N ASP A 193 12.73 -6.29 -26.25
CA ASP A 193 11.90 -5.20 -26.83
C ASP A 193 10.40 -5.55 -26.89
#